data_AF-Q64BT8-F1
#
_entry.id   AF-Q64BT8-F1
#
_cell.length_a   1.000
_cell.length_b   1.000
_cell.length_c   1.000
_cell.angle_alpha   90.00
_cell.angle_beta   90.00
_cell.angle_gamma   90.00
#
_symmetry.space_group_name_H-M   'P 1'
#
loop_
_entity.id
_entity.type
_entity.pdbx_description
1 polymer ?
#
loop_
_entity_poly.entity_id
_entity_poly.type
_entity_poly.pdbx_seq_one_letter_code
_entity_poly.pdbx_strand_id
1 'polypeptide(L)'
;MDGKSHLIFGKNVLEKCGLDVAYTGWSTAPDIDLSFLHRYWRHRFSVFNKIYEEFIRLEPAVPVKEKEAIVVAITSHFWLDIFNSWIWVWGFLPRFPALFVPKEVAKEYIEDLNIGLLAEEPKEAVKEFYEESEKLFEVSIPALTVDETLSWMLTSLKKHTYLGASNVNPAVKNISTFIGRAIEYKDITVEVEEKYYNFLNDFFAKW
;
A
#
# COMPACT_ATOMS: atom_id res chain seq x y z
N MET A 1 -5.33 -7.12 -2.05
CA MET A 1 -5.14 -7.16 -0.60
C MET A 1 -6.42 -6.58 -0.10
N ASP A 2 -6.95 -7.23 0.90
CA ASP A 2 -8.10 -6.72 1.61
C ASP A 2 -7.66 -5.66 2.64
N GLY A 3 -8.61 -4.88 3.15
CA GLY A 3 -8.32 -3.82 4.12
C GLY A 3 -7.65 -4.31 5.40
N LYS A 4 -7.89 -5.55 5.84
CA LYS A 4 -7.28 -6.08 7.08
C LYS A 4 -5.79 -6.30 6.90
N SER A 5 -5.35 -6.80 5.75
CA SER A 5 -3.92 -6.93 5.45
C SER A 5 -3.19 -5.59 5.50
N HIS A 6 -3.78 -4.52 4.96
CA HIS A 6 -3.22 -3.18 5.06
C HIS A 6 -3.15 -2.67 6.50
N LEU A 7 -4.17 -2.95 7.32
CA LEU A 7 -4.15 -2.59 8.75
C LEU A 7 -3.06 -3.36 9.51
N ILE A 8 -2.90 -4.66 9.26
CA ILE A 8 -1.86 -5.47 9.92
C ILE A 8 -0.47 -4.93 9.55
N PHE A 9 -0.20 -4.73 8.26
CA PHE A 9 1.10 -4.21 7.81
C PHE A 9 1.35 -2.79 8.33
N GLY A 10 0.37 -1.88 8.20
CA GLY A 10 0.49 -0.50 8.64
C GLY A 10 0.74 -0.37 10.14
N LYS A 11 0.04 -1.17 10.96
CA LYS A 11 0.30 -1.25 12.42
C LYS A 11 1.75 -1.59 12.72
N ASN A 12 2.27 -2.64 12.09
CA ASN A 12 3.65 -3.10 12.32
C ASN A 12 4.68 -2.06 11.84
N VAL A 13 4.46 -1.43 10.68
CA VAL A 13 5.35 -0.37 10.19
C VAL A 13 5.38 0.82 11.15
N LEU A 14 4.22 1.29 11.61
CA LEU A 14 4.13 2.39 12.58
C LEU A 14 4.85 2.06 13.89
N GLU A 15 4.59 0.87 14.44
CA GLU A 15 5.22 0.41 15.68
C GLU A 15 6.75 0.32 15.54
N LYS A 16 7.25 -0.28 14.46
CA LYS A 16 8.70 -0.46 14.24
C LYS A 16 9.45 0.85 14.01
N CYS A 17 8.79 1.89 13.49
CA CYS A 17 9.39 3.22 13.35
C CYS A 17 9.10 4.17 14.52
N GLY A 18 8.49 3.68 15.59
CA GLY A 18 8.26 4.44 16.83
C GLY A 18 7.13 5.46 16.76
N LEU A 19 6.16 5.27 15.86
CA LEU A 19 4.97 6.11 15.70
C LEU A 19 3.74 5.47 16.36
N ASP A 20 2.74 6.29 16.69
CA ASP A 20 1.52 5.82 17.35
C ASP A 20 0.67 4.93 16.40
N VAL A 21 0.42 3.69 16.84
CA VAL A 21 -0.42 2.73 16.10
C VAL A 21 -1.88 3.15 16.01
N ALA A 22 -2.33 4.15 16.76
CA ALA A 22 -3.67 4.76 16.60
C ALA A 22 -3.90 5.30 15.17
N TYR A 23 -2.82 5.59 14.42
CA TYR A 23 -2.89 6.05 13.03
C TYR A 23 -3.04 4.90 12.01
N THR A 24 -3.11 3.64 12.44
CA THR A 24 -3.19 2.46 11.54
C THR A 24 -4.32 2.57 10.51
N GLY A 25 -5.47 3.17 10.87
CA GLY A 25 -6.62 3.36 9.97
C GLY A 25 -6.27 4.08 8.67
N TRP A 26 -5.29 4.99 8.69
CA TRP A 26 -4.81 5.71 7.50
C TRP A 26 -4.23 4.79 6.42
N SER A 27 -3.85 3.55 6.77
CA SER A 27 -3.39 2.52 5.83
C SER A 27 -4.50 1.99 4.93
N THR A 28 -5.76 2.39 5.14
CA THR A 28 -6.90 2.07 4.26
C THR A 28 -7.43 3.30 3.54
N ALA A 29 -6.88 4.49 3.84
CA ALA A 29 -7.39 5.76 3.33
C ALA A 29 -7.38 5.88 1.80
N PRO A 30 -6.40 5.32 1.05
CA PRO A 30 -6.46 5.36 -0.42
C PRO A 30 -7.67 4.61 -1.00
N ASP A 31 -8.14 3.59 -0.28
CA ASP A 31 -9.23 2.70 -0.69
C ASP A 31 -10.59 3.08 -0.13
N ILE A 32 -10.68 4.11 0.73
CA ILE A 32 -11.96 4.49 1.32
C ILE A 32 -12.94 4.94 0.22
N ASP A 33 -13.93 4.09 -0.01
CA ASP A 33 -15.12 4.18 -0.85
C ASP A 33 -15.16 5.24 -1.96
N LEU A 34 -14.68 4.82 -3.14
CA LEU A 34 -15.21 5.23 -4.45
C LEU A 34 -15.17 3.99 -5.37
N SER A 35 -16.05 3.89 -6.37
CA SER A 35 -16.06 2.79 -7.35
C SER A 35 -14.65 2.48 -7.88
N PHE A 36 -14.32 1.23 -8.19
CA PHE A 36 -12.97 0.76 -8.56
C PHE A 36 -12.14 1.73 -9.43
N LEU A 37 -12.72 2.30 -10.50
CA LEU A 37 -12.05 3.26 -11.40
C LEU A 37 -11.61 4.57 -10.72
N HIS A 38 -12.28 4.99 -9.65
CA HIS A 38 -11.96 6.17 -8.86
C HIS A 38 -10.87 5.90 -7.80
N ARG A 39 -10.49 4.64 -7.51
CA ARG A 39 -9.41 4.37 -6.54
C ARG A 39 -8.03 4.67 -7.12
N TYR A 40 -7.85 4.51 -8.43
CA TYR A 40 -6.56 4.67 -9.12
C TYR A 40 -5.92 6.06 -8.99
N TRP A 41 -6.71 7.14 -8.93
CA TRP A 41 -6.12 8.47 -8.78
C TRP A 41 -5.58 8.72 -7.37
N ARG A 42 -6.07 7.97 -6.37
CA ARG A 42 -5.70 8.07 -4.95
C ARG A 42 -4.35 7.38 -4.66
N HIS A 43 -3.90 6.49 -5.52
CA HIS A 43 -2.61 5.79 -5.37
C HIS A 43 -1.42 6.64 -5.86
N ARG A 44 -1.33 7.88 -5.38
CA ARG A 44 -0.32 8.86 -5.78
C ARG A 44 0.04 9.81 -4.63
N PHE A 45 1.34 10.04 -4.43
CA PHE A 45 1.81 10.98 -3.41
C PHE A 45 1.32 12.43 -3.61
N SER A 46 1.04 12.84 -4.85
CA SER A 46 0.56 14.20 -5.17
C SER A 46 -0.85 14.51 -4.67
N VAL A 47 -1.58 13.52 -4.17
CA VAL A 47 -2.97 13.68 -3.72
C VAL A 47 -3.16 13.46 -2.22
N PHE A 48 -2.08 13.42 -1.43
CA PHE A 48 -2.17 13.28 0.03
C PHE A 48 -3.14 14.26 0.70
N ASN A 49 -3.11 15.54 0.31
CA ASN A 49 -4.03 16.52 0.89
C ASN A 49 -5.50 16.16 0.61
N LYS A 50 -5.80 15.67 -0.59
CA LYS A 50 -7.16 15.23 -0.95
C LYS A 50 -7.57 13.99 -0.18
N ILE A 51 -6.68 12.99 -0.07
CA ILE A 51 -6.92 11.80 0.75
C ILE A 51 -7.18 12.21 2.19
N TYR A 52 -6.35 13.11 2.74
CA TYR A 52 -6.49 13.61 4.10
C TYR A 52 -7.85 14.26 4.31
N GLU A 53 -8.24 15.23 3.47
CA GLU A 53 -9.52 15.94 3.57
C GLU A 53 -10.74 15.00 3.43
N GLU A 54 -10.67 14.01 2.53
CA GLU A 54 -11.75 13.05 2.32
C GLU A 54 -11.84 12.04 3.46
N PHE A 55 -10.70 11.52 3.92
CA PHE A 55 -10.66 10.49 4.95
C PHE A 55 -11.13 11.04 6.30
N ILE A 56 -10.72 12.26 6.70
CA ILE A 56 -11.24 12.87 7.95
C ILE A 56 -12.75 13.12 7.90
N ARG A 57 -13.32 13.32 6.71
CA ARG A 57 -14.76 13.53 6.53
C ARG A 57 -15.54 12.22 6.70
N LEU A 58 -14.98 11.12 6.20
CA LEU A 58 -15.60 9.79 6.22
C LEU A 58 -15.36 9.09 7.56
N GLU A 59 -14.19 9.28 8.16
CA GLU A 59 -13.74 8.64 9.40
C GLU A 59 -13.33 9.72 10.43
N PRO A 60 -14.28 10.48 11.01
CA PRO A 60 -13.97 11.62 11.87
C PRO A 60 -13.30 11.23 13.20
N ALA A 61 -13.28 9.94 13.54
CA ALA A 61 -12.66 9.42 14.76
C ALA A 61 -11.15 9.16 14.62
N VAL A 62 -10.59 9.14 13.40
CA VAL A 62 -9.16 8.85 13.20
C VAL A 62 -8.29 10.03 13.67
N PRO A 63 -7.13 9.78 14.28
CA PRO A 63 -6.24 10.85 14.70
C PRO A 63 -5.65 11.59 13.50
N VAL A 64 -5.49 12.91 13.60
CA VAL A 64 -5.18 13.77 12.43
C VAL A 64 -3.95 14.66 12.59
N LYS A 65 -3.30 14.63 13.76
CA LYS A 65 -2.26 15.60 14.15
C LYS A 65 -0.87 15.21 13.64
N GLU A 66 -0.50 13.94 13.72
CA GLU A 66 0.84 13.48 13.35
C GLU A 66 0.91 13.13 11.86
N LYS A 67 1.34 14.12 11.08
CA LYS A 67 1.44 14.00 9.61
C LYS A 67 2.43 12.92 9.17
N GLU A 68 3.46 12.65 9.96
CA GLU A 68 4.42 11.57 9.71
C GLU A 68 3.75 10.20 9.78
N ALA A 69 3.00 9.92 10.86
CA ALA A 69 2.27 8.67 11.02
C ALA A 69 1.24 8.46 9.91
N ILE A 70 0.54 9.53 9.52
CA ILE A 70 -0.39 9.49 8.39
C ILE A 70 0.31 9.10 7.08
N VAL A 71 1.43 9.74 6.77
CA VAL A 71 2.16 9.46 5.53
C VAL A 71 2.78 8.06 5.56
N VAL A 72 3.36 7.63 6.68
CA VAL A 72 3.91 6.29 6.83
C VAL A 72 2.81 5.24 6.60
N ALA A 73 1.65 5.41 7.23
CA ALA A 73 0.50 4.53 7.07
C ALA A 73 0.01 4.47 5.61
N ILE A 74 -0.19 5.61 4.95
CA ILE A 74 -0.61 5.62 3.53
C ILE A 74 0.49 5.06 2.61
N THR A 75 1.76 5.32 2.89
CA THR A 75 2.85 4.78 2.07
C THR A 75 2.95 3.27 2.23
N SER A 76 2.66 2.74 3.42
CA SER A 76 2.59 1.29 3.68
C SER A 76 1.48 0.61 2.88
N HIS A 77 0.36 1.32 2.66
CA HIS A 77 -0.70 0.86 1.76
C HIS A 77 -0.18 0.65 0.34
N PHE A 78 0.45 1.69 -0.23
CA PHE A 78 1.01 1.62 -1.58
C PHE A 78 2.05 0.52 -1.71
N TRP A 79 2.88 0.32 -0.69
CA TRP A 79 3.87 -0.76 -0.69
C TRP A 79 3.21 -2.14 -0.74
N LEU A 80 2.18 -2.38 0.08
CA LEU A 80 1.51 -3.67 0.12
C LEU A 80 0.71 -3.95 -1.18
N ASP A 81 0.24 -2.91 -1.86
CA ASP A 81 -0.43 -3.04 -3.16
C ASP A 81 0.45 -3.57 -4.28
N ILE A 82 1.77 -3.56 -4.13
CA ILE A 82 2.69 -4.19 -5.09
C ILE A 82 2.32 -5.67 -5.30
N PHE A 83 1.76 -6.34 -4.29
CA PHE A 83 1.54 -7.79 -4.26
C PHE A 83 0.12 -8.25 -4.65
N ASN A 84 -0.77 -7.35 -5.08
CA ASN A 84 -2.21 -7.62 -5.18
C ASN A 84 -2.75 -8.17 -6.48
N SER A 85 -2.04 -7.95 -7.58
CA SER A 85 -2.41 -8.22 -8.99
C SER A 85 -1.74 -7.14 -9.85
N TRP A 86 -1.93 -7.15 -11.16
CA TRP A 86 -1.67 -6.01 -12.05
C TRP A 86 -2.55 -4.79 -11.69
N ILE A 87 -2.36 -4.25 -10.49
CA ILE A 87 -2.91 -2.95 -10.13
C ILE A 87 -2.11 -1.95 -10.93
N TRP A 88 -2.84 -1.27 -11.81
CA TRP A 88 -2.44 -0.08 -12.54
C TRP A 88 -2.11 1.04 -11.57
N VAL A 89 -0.98 0.92 -10.88
CA VAL A 89 -0.41 2.04 -10.16
C VAL A 89 0.13 3.02 -11.24
N TRP A 90 0.07 4.34 -10.99
CA TRP A 90 0.69 5.46 -11.73
C TRP A 90 -0.10 6.24 -12.80
N GLY A 91 -0.43 7.49 -12.41
CA GLY A 91 -0.17 8.75 -13.13
C GLY A 91 -0.23 8.85 -14.67
N PHE A 92 -1.34 9.39 -15.16
CA PHE A 92 -1.56 10.14 -16.43
C PHE A 92 -0.50 10.07 -17.55
N LEU A 93 -0.84 9.27 -18.57
CA LEU A 93 -1.05 9.81 -19.91
C LEU A 93 -2.53 9.57 -20.28
N PRO A 94 -3.22 10.50 -20.96
CA PRO A 94 -4.46 10.20 -21.68
C PRO A 94 -4.16 9.40 -22.96
N ARG A 95 -3.25 8.43 -22.89
CA ARG A 95 -2.92 7.50 -23.96
C ARG A 95 -3.04 6.08 -23.41
N PHE A 96 -4.29 5.60 -23.44
CA PHE A 96 -4.71 4.22 -23.61
C PHE A 96 -4.09 3.13 -22.70
N PRO A 97 -4.87 2.61 -21.74
CA PRO A 97 -4.74 1.26 -21.24
C PRO A 97 -5.67 0.32 -22.03
N ALA A 98 -5.49 0.16 -23.35
CA ALA A 98 -6.31 -0.77 -24.13
C ALA A 98 -5.81 -0.93 -25.57
N LEU A 99 -4.76 -1.72 -25.81
CA LEU A 99 -4.57 -2.41 -27.09
C LEU A 99 -3.87 -3.74 -26.76
N PHE A 100 -4.56 -4.86 -26.97
CA PHE A 100 -4.16 -6.25 -26.66
C PHE A 100 -4.50 -6.81 -25.27
N VAL A 101 -5.69 -6.52 -24.75
CA VAL A 101 -6.41 -7.56 -24.00
C VAL A 101 -7.26 -8.31 -25.03
N PRO A 102 -6.96 -9.59 -25.34
CA PRO A 102 -7.77 -10.39 -26.25
C PRO A 102 -9.23 -10.41 -25.77
N LYS A 103 -10.19 -10.34 -26.69
CA LYS A 103 -11.62 -10.27 -26.33
C LYS A 103 -12.08 -11.47 -25.50
N GLU A 104 -11.34 -12.58 -25.61
CA GLU A 104 -11.56 -13.81 -24.87
C GLU A 104 -11.27 -13.62 -23.37
N VAL A 105 -10.24 -12.83 -23.03
CA VAL A 105 -9.80 -12.57 -21.65
C VAL A 105 -10.74 -11.58 -20.95
N ALA A 106 -11.30 -10.60 -21.69
CA ALA A 106 -12.19 -9.60 -21.09
C ALA A 106 -13.51 -10.18 -20.51
N LYS A 107 -13.92 -11.38 -20.94
CA LYS A 107 -15.16 -12.00 -20.46
C LYS A 107 -14.97 -12.74 -19.14
N GLU A 108 -13.82 -13.39 -18.94
CA GLU A 108 -13.44 -14.02 -17.66
C GLU A 108 -13.28 -12.98 -16.54
N TYR A 109 -12.71 -11.80 -16.85
CA TYR A 109 -12.43 -10.76 -15.86
C TYR A 109 -13.67 -10.01 -15.33
N ILE A 110 -14.82 -10.09 -16.00
CA ILE A 110 -16.04 -9.37 -15.62
C ILE A 110 -17.05 -10.31 -14.93
N GLU A 111 -16.95 -11.61 -15.15
CA GLU A 111 -17.86 -12.61 -14.55
C GLU A 111 -17.36 -13.12 -13.17
N ASP A 112 -16.07 -12.95 -12.81
CA ASP A 112 -15.44 -13.44 -11.56
C ASP A 112 -15.14 -12.37 -10.49
N LEU A 113 -15.97 -11.32 -10.36
CA LEU A 113 -15.71 -10.25 -9.38
C LEU A 113 -16.20 -10.61 -7.95
N ASN A 114 -15.60 -11.64 -7.35
CA ASN A 114 -15.40 -11.80 -5.90
C ASN A 114 -14.08 -11.09 -5.52
N ILE A 115 -14.10 -9.77 -5.35
CA ILE A 115 -12.87 -8.98 -5.42
C ILE A 115 -12.15 -8.89 -4.06
N GLY A 116 -11.11 -9.69 -3.89
CA GLY A 116 -10.12 -9.62 -2.81
C GLY A 116 -9.17 -10.82 -2.88
N LEU A 117 -7.92 -10.69 -2.40
CA LEU A 117 -6.91 -11.77 -2.44
C LEU A 117 -7.43 -13.08 -1.80
N LEU A 118 -8.40 -12.98 -0.88
CA LEU A 118 -8.93 -14.07 -0.08
C LEU A 118 -10.44 -14.30 -0.29
N ALA A 119 -11.04 -13.76 -1.35
CA ALA A 119 -12.49 -13.68 -1.49
C ALA A 119 -13.20 -15.04 -1.68
N GLU A 120 -12.45 -16.09 -2.04
CA GLU A 120 -12.98 -17.44 -2.28
C GLU A 120 -12.39 -18.49 -1.31
N GLU A 121 -11.54 -18.05 -0.39
CA GLU A 121 -10.83 -18.93 0.54
C GLU A 121 -11.70 -19.39 1.72
N PRO A 122 -11.51 -20.61 2.24
CA PRO A 122 -12.15 -21.07 3.48
C PRO A 122 -11.83 -20.14 4.66
N LYS A 123 -12.75 -20.01 5.63
CA LYS A 123 -12.57 -19.12 6.79
C LYS A 123 -11.30 -19.45 7.60
N GLU A 124 -10.95 -20.72 7.66
CA GLU A 124 -9.76 -21.23 8.32
C GLU A 124 -8.48 -20.75 7.62
N ALA A 125 -8.46 -20.80 6.28
CA ALA A 125 -7.37 -20.28 5.45
C ALA A 125 -7.23 -18.76 5.62
N VAL A 126 -8.35 -18.04 5.56
CA VAL A 126 -8.37 -16.58 5.80
C VAL A 126 -7.82 -16.22 7.17
N LYS A 127 -8.15 -16.99 8.21
CA LYS A 127 -7.65 -16.77 9.56
C LYS A 127 -6.14 -17.05 9.63
N GLU A 128 -5.70 -18.17 9.08
CA GLU A 128 -4.28 -18.56 9.03
C GLU A 128 -3.45 -17.49 8.32
N PHE A 129 -3.91 -17.00 7.16
CA PHE A 129 -3.26 -15.95 6.39
C PHE A 129 -2.91 -14.72 7.24
N TYR A 130 -3.88 -14.23 8.02
CA TYR A 130 -3.68 -13.04 8.84
C TYR A 130 -2.74 -13.30 10.03
N GLU A 131 -2.83 -14.47 10.66
CA GLU A 131 -1.96 -14.84 11.78
C GLU A 131 -0.50 -15.03 11.33
N GLU A 132 -0.29 -15.63 10.15
CA GLU A 132 1.04 -15.80 9.58
C GLU A 132 1.60 -14.48 9.06
N SER A 133 0.77 -13.63 8.44
CA SER A 133 1.16 -12.28 8.03
C SER A 133 1.63 -11.44 9.22
N GLU A 134 0.91 -11.45 10.35
CA GLU A 134 1.29 -10.69 11.55
C GLU A 134 2.64 -11.15 12.10
N LYS A 135 2.85 -12.47 12.24
CA LYS A 135 4.14 -13.04 12.67
C LYS A 135 5.28 -12.68 11.72
N LEU A 136 5.04 -12.77 10.42
CA LEU A 136 6.04 -12.47 9.42
C LEU A 136 6.47 -11.00 9.48
N PHE A 137 5.52 -10.08 9.56
CA PHE A 137 5.81 -8.65 9.62
C PHE A 137 6.50 -8.25 10.92
N GLU A 138 6.10 -8.84 12.05
CA GLU A 138 6.73 -8.60 13.35
C GLU A 138 8.24 -8.93 13.32
N VAL A 139 8.61 -10.03 12.65
CA VAL A 139 10.01 -10.50 12.56
C VAL A 139 10.77 -9.82 11.43
N SER A 140 10.11 -9.54 10.30
CA SER A 140 10.78 -9.11 9.08
C SER A 140 11.00 -7.61 8.99
N ILE A 141 10.08 -6.80 9.55
CA ILE A 141 10.18 -5.34 9.47
C ILE A 141 11.21 -4.85 10.49
N PRO A 142 12.34 -4.25 10.05
CA PRO A 142 13.36 -3.73 10.96
C PRO A 142 12.88 -2.47 11.67
N ALA A 143 13.47 -2.20 12.84
CA ALA A 143 13.32 -0.89 13.48
C ALA A 143 14.14 0.15 12.70
N LEU A 144 13.47 1.17 12.17
CA LEU A 144 14.03 2.20 11.32
C LEU A 144 13.48 3.57 11.74
N THR A 145 14.19 4.64 11.43
CA THR A 145 13.63 6.00 11.55
C THR A 145 12.50 6.21 10.53
N VAL A 146 11.71 7.28 10.70
CA VAL A 146 10.65 7.67 9.74
C VAL A 146 11.22 7.84 8.33
N ASP A 147 12.35 8.54 8.18
CA ASP A 147 12.98 8.81 6.89
C ASP A 147 13.50 7.53 6.24
N GLU A 148 14.10 6.62 7.02
CA GLU A 148 14.56 5.32 6.54
C GLU A 148 13.40 4.40 6.15
N THR A 149 12.31 4.42 6.92
CA THR A 149 11.09 3.64 6.65
C THR A 149 10.44 4.09 5.35
N LEU A 150 10.27 5.40 5.15
CA LEU A 150 9.78 5.96 3.89
C LEU A 150 10.75 5.69 2.74
N SER A 151 12.05 5.80 2.98
CA SER A 151 13.11 5.50 2.00
C SER A 151 13.05 4.06 1.52
N TRP A 152 12.91 3.10 2.43
CA TRP A 152 12.77 1.68 2.10
C TRP A 152 11.50 1.43 1.25
N MET A 153 10.35 1.93 1.69
CA MET A 153 9.11 1.72 0.95
C MET A 153 9.14 2.38 -0.44
N LEU A 154 9.65 3.61 -0.54
CA LEU A 154 9.84 4.31 -1.82
C LEU A 154 10.83 3.60 -2.73
N THR A 155 11.87 2.98 -2.17
CA THR A 155 12.85 2.20 -2.93
C THR A 155 12.23 0.92 -3.50
N SER A 156 11.41 0.22 -2.70
CA SER A 156 10.68 -0.97 -3.15
C SER A 156 9.68 -0.58 -4.25
N LEU A 157 8.89 0.45 -3.99
CA LEU A 157 7.97 1.04 -4.97
C LEU A 157 8.72 1.46 -6.26
N LYS A 158 9.92 2.04 -6.15
CA LYS A 158 10.74 2.41 -7.32
C LYS A 158 11.11 1.19 -8.17
N LYS A 159 11.41 0.05 -7.56
CA LYS A 159 11.83 -1.18 -8.25
C LYS A 159 10.66 -1.91 -8.91
N HIS A 160 9.52 -1.99 -8.22
CA HIS A 160 8.43 -2.88 -8.59
C HIS A 160 7.28 -2.19 -9.31
N THR A 161 7.43 -0.91 -9.60
CA THR A 161 6.36 -0.09 -10.14
C THR A 161 6.88 0.91 -11.18
N TYR A 162 6.00 1.66 -11.86
CA TYR A 162 6.42 2.75 -12.77
C TYR A 162 6.90 4.01 -12.02
N LEU A 163 7.13 3.95 -10.70
CA LEU A 163 8.03 4.89 -10.01
C LEU A 163 9.49 4.65 -10.46
N GLY A 164 9.78 4.77 -11.76
CA GLY A 164 11.17 4.90 -12.20
C GLY A 164 11.88 6.03 -11.43
N ALA A 165 13.21 6.09 -11.51
CA ALA A 165 14.01 7.06 -10.76
C ALA A 165 13.53 8.52 -10.89
N SER A 166 12.89 8.88 -12.00
CA SER A 166 12.30 10.21 -12.24
C SER A 166 11.12 10.58 -11.33
N ASN A 167 10.43 9.60 -10.74
CA ASN A 167 9.20 9.82 -9.99
C ASN A 167 9.38 9.76 -8.46
N VAL A 168 10.52 9.26 -7.96
CA VAL A 168 10.86 9.28 -6.53
C VAL A 168 11.03 10.71 -6.00
N ASN A 169 11.72 11.58 -6.75
CA ASN A 169 11.92 12.97 -6.35
C ASN A 169 10.58 13.73 -6.18
N PRO A 170 9.62 13.65 -7.13
CA PRO A 170 8.27 14.14 -6.91
C PRO A 170 7.56 13.54 -5.70
N ALA A 171 7.71 12.24 -5.43
CA ALA A 171 7.11 11.59 -4.27
C ALA A 171 7.67 12.19 -2.96
N VAL A 172 9.00 12.24 -2.83
CA VAL A 172 9.70 12.84 -1.68
C VAL A 172 9.30 14.29 -1.47
N LYS A 173 9.17 15.08 -2.55
CA LYS A 173 8.71 16.47 -2.48
C LYS A 173 7.28 16.57 -1.95
N ASN A 174 6.36 15.75 -2.45
CA ASN A 174 4.97 15.77 -2.01
C ASN A 174 4.83 15.33 -0.54
N ILE A 175 5.56 14.27 -0.15
CA ILE A 175 5.66 13.83 1.24
C ILE A 175 6.17 14.97 2.12
N SER A 176 7.32 15.56 1.76
CA SER A 176 7.95 16.63 2.55
C SER A 176 7.02 17.83 2.72
N THR A 177 6.29 18.17 1.66
CA THR A 177 5.30 19.26 1.67
C THR A 177 4.14 18.94 2.61
N PHE A 178 3.63 17.71 2.58
CA PHE A 178 2.51 17.29 3.44
C PHE A 178 2.89 17.23 4.92
N ILE A 179 4.08 16.70 5.23
CA ILE A 179 4.59 16.61 6.60
C ILE A 179 5.00 18.00 7.13
N GLY A 180 5.45 18.90 6.25
CA GLY A 180 5.95 20.22 6.61
C GLY A 180 7.43 20.24 6.98
N ARG A 181 8.19 19.19 6.66
CA ARG A 181 9.66 19.14 6.77
C ARG A 181 10.28 18.37 5.62
N ALA A 182 11.57 18.59 5.37
CA ALA A 182 12.32 17.79 4.41
C ALA A 182 12.52 16.34 4.92
N ILE A 183 12.37 15.38 4.02
CA ILE A 183 12.74 13.97 4.22
C ILE A 183 14.10 13.72 3.55
N GLU A 184 15.01 13.05 4.25
CA GLU A 184 16.27 12.58 3.68
C GLU A 184 16.07 11.21 3.01
N TYR A 185 15.84 11.20 1.70
CA TYR A 185 15.70 9.94 0.95
C TYR A 185 17.05 9.25 0.74
N LYS A 186 17.09 7.94 1.05
CA LYS A 186 18.20 7.03 0.77
C LYS A 186 17.68 5.80 0.01
N ASP A 187 18.50 5.25 -0.88
CA ASP A 187 18.18 4.00 -1.57
C ASP A 187 18.43 2.83 -0.60
N ILE A 188 17.44 2.54 0.24
CA ILE A 188 17.49 1.51 1.29
C ILE A 188 16.74 0.28 0.80
N THR A 189 17.42 -0.86 0.80
CA THR A 189 16.79 -2.15 0.52
C THR A 189 16.63 -2.93 1.82
N VAL A 190 15.44 -3.47 2.04
CA VAL A 190 15.14 -4.37 3.16
C VAL A 190 14.52 -5.64 2.57
N GLU A 191 14.91 -6.81 3.09
CA GLU A 191 14.46 -8.13 2.61
C GLU A 191 13.00 -8.47 2.94
N VAL A 192 12.21 -7.53 3.48
CA VAL A 192 10.78 -7.74 3.79
C VAL A 192 9.99 -8.11 2.54
N GLU A 193 10.32 -7.49 1.40
CA GLU A 193 9.66 -7.75 0.12
C GLU A 193 9.80 -9.20 -0.33
N GLU A 194 11.03 -9.71 -0.38
CA GLU A 194 11.31 -11.10 -0.77
C GLU A 194 10.64 -12.09 0.19
N LYS A 195 10.73 -11.82 1.50
CA LYS A 195 10.09 -12.66 2.53
C LYS A 195 8.57 -12.68 2.37
N TYR A 196 7.95 -11.54 2.09
CA TYR A 196 6.51 -11.46 1.89
C TYR A 196 6.07 -12.15 0.60
N TYR A 197 6.81 -11.96 -0.49
CA TYR A 197 6.56 -12.66 -1.75
C TYR A 197 6.62 -14.19 -1.59
N ASN A 198 7.65 -14.69 -0.90
CA ASN A 198 7.78 -16.12 -0.62
C ASN A 198 6.64 -16.64 0.26
N PHE A 199 6.26 -15.89 1.30
CA PHE A 199 5.09 -16.23 2.11
C PHE A 199 3.80 -16.34 1.29
N LEU A 200 3.53 -15.37 0.40
CA LEU A 200 2.35 -15.42 -0.45
C LEU A 200 2.38 -16.66 -1.36
N ASN A 201 3.51 -16.95 -1.99
CA ASN A 201 3.67 -18.14 -2.84
C ASN A 201 3.44 -19.43 -2.04
N ASP A 202 4.03 -19.55 -0.86
CA ASP A 202 3.90 -20.74 -0.02
C ASP A 202 2.46 -20.93 0.47
N PHE A 203 1.78 -19.83 0.84
CA PHE A 203 0.40 -19.85 1.30
C PHE A 203 -0.57 -20.30 0.18
N PHE A 204 -0.49 -19.70 -1.01
CA PHE A 204 -1.38 -20.04 -2.14
C PHE A 204 -0.99 -21.33 -2.86
N ALA A 205 0.19 -21.90 -2.60
CA ALA A 205 0.51 -23.25 -3.05
C ALA A 205 -0.10 -24.33 -2.13
N LYS A 206 -0.37 -23.97 -0.87
CA LYS A 206 -0.90 -24.87 0.16
C LYS A 206 -2.43 -24.97 0.11
N TRP A 207 -3.11 -23.85 -0.11
CA TRP A 207 -4.57 -23.73 -0.18
C TRP A 207 -5.05 -23.74 -1.63
#